data_AF-C5LDM9-F1
#
_entry.id   AF-C5LDM9-F1
#
_cell.length_a   1.000
_cell.length_b   1.000
_cell.length_c   1.000
_cell.angle_alpha   90.00
_cell.angle_beta   90.00
_cell.angle_gamma   90.00
#
_symmetry.space_group_name_H-M   'P 1'
#
loop_
_entity.id
_entity.type
_entity.pdbx_description
1 polymer ?
#
loop_
_entity_poly.entity_id
_entity_poly.type
_entity_poly.pdbx_seq_one_letter_code
_entity_poly.pdbx_strand_id
1 'polypeptide(L)'
;MSSVTLTNVFSFVPPVVGLLWAIKELVYVRSIKLAGPYKGKSGMQDSLVAGDARDVQKILLAMREISSNIAEGANAFLIAEYKYMMVYVLVFSVIIWPCIGFGTMLSFVVGSITSIACGYIGMKTAVYCNVRTAHECWKNLSDGYDVALRGGSVMGFALVSLAVLNLAILVTIYNVPSFYNGDLRALYEALTGYGLGGSSIALFGRVGGGIYTKAADVGADLSGKNEYGLDEDDPRNPG
;
A
#
# COMPACT_ATOMS: atom_id res chain seq x y z
N MET A 1 -25.26 -3.97 -29.01
CA MET A 1 -24.25 -4.73 -28.23
C MET A 1 -24.99 -5.75 -27.39
N SER A 2 -24.57 -7.02 -27.37
CA SER A 2 -25.19 -8.02 -26.48
C SER A 2 -25.03 -7.59 -25.01
N SER A 3 -26.00 -7.91 -24.14
CA SER A 3 -25.94 -7.54 -22.71
C SER A 3 -24.65 -8.04 -22.04
N VAL A 4 -24.16 -9.21 -22.46
CA VAL A 4 -22.92 -9.83 -21.99
C VAL A 4 -21.68 -9.03 -22.37
N THR A 5 -21.63 -8.49 -23.60
CA THR A 5 -20.52 -7.61 -24.03
C THR A 5 -20.51 -6.32 -23.20
N LEU A 6 -21.68 -5.78 -22.87
CA LEU A 6 -21.81 -4.59 -22.04
C LEU A 6 -21.30 -4.85 -20.62
N THR A 7 -21.72 -5.96 -19.99
CA THR A 7 -21.27 -6.35 -18.65
C THR A 7 -19.76 -6.53 -18.60
N ASN A 8 -19.15 -7.23 -19.57
CA ASN A 8 -17.71 -7.39 -19.61
C ASN A 8 -16.97 -6.05 -19.71
N VAL A 9 -17.45 -5.13 -20.56
CA VAL A 9 -16.86 -3.79 -20.66
C VAL A 9 -16.95 -3.04 -19.33
N PHE A 10 -18.09 -3.07 -18.65
CA PHE A 10 -18.26 -2.41 -17.34
C PHE A 10 -17.48 -3.08 -16.21
N SER A 11 -17.16 -4.37 -16.29
CA SER A 11 -16.36 -5.07 -15.28
C SER A 11 -14.86 -4.79 -15.41
N PHE A 12 -14.35 -4.57 -16.63
CA PHE A 12 -12.91 -4.40 -16.88
C PHE A 12 -12.46 -2.94 -17.05
N VAL A 13 -13.30 -2.06 -17.61
CA VAL A 13 -12.90 -0.67 -17.89
C VAL A 13 -12.67 0.16 -16.62
N PRO A 14 -13.57 0.18 -15.61
CA PRO A 14 -13.36 1.00 -14.42
C PRO A 14 -12.10 0.67 -13.61
N PRO A 15 -11.76 -0.62 -13.36
CA PRO A 15 -10.49 -0.97 -12.72
C PRO A 15 -9.26 -0.51 -13.52
N VAL A 16 -9.29 -0.62 -14.84
CA VAL A 16 -8.18 -0.15 -15.68
C VAL A 16 -8.04 1.37 -15.58
N VAL A 17 -9.15 2.11 -15.63
CA VAL A 17 -9.15 3.57 -15.45
C VAL A 17 -8.64 3.95 -14.05
N GLY A 18 -9.04 3.22 -13.01
CA GLY A 18 -8.54 3.45 -11.65
C GLY A 18 -7.04 3.20 -11.50
N LEU A 19 -6.49 2.17 -12.15
CA LEU A 19 -5.03 1.94 -12.20
C LEU A 19 -4.31 3.06 -12.94
N LEU A 20 -4.84 3.51 -14.09
CA LEU A 20 -4.27 4.64 -14.83
C LEU A 20 -4.28 5.92 -14.00
N TRP A 21 -5.36 6.16 -13.25
CA TRP A 21 -5.45 7.28 -12.32
C TRP A 21 -4.40 7.19 -11.21
N ALA A 22 -4.27 6.03 -10.57
CA ALA A 22 -3.25 5.81 -9.55
C ALA A 22 -1.82 6.03 -10.09
N ILE A 23 -1.53 5.56 -11.31
CA ILE A 23 -0.23 5.81 -11.97
C ILE A 23 -0.02 7.29 -12.21
N LYS A 24 -1.04 8.02 -12.71
CA LYS A 24 -0.95 9.46 -12.94
C LYS A 24 -0.63 10.23 -11.65
N GLU A 25 -1.32 9.92 -10.56
CA GLU A 25 -1.05 10.55 -9.26
C GLU A 25 0.34 10.17 -8.71
N LEU A 26 0.80 8.94 -8.91
CA LEU A 26 2.15 8.53 -8.51
C LEU A 26 3.24 9.25 -9.34
N VAL A 27 3.00 9.46 -10.64
CA VAL A 27 3.89 10.24 -11.51
C VAL A 27 3.96 11.70 -11.05
N TYR A 28 2.83 12.28 -10.63
CA TYR A 28 2.81 13.61 -10.04
C TYR A 28 3.66 13.67 -8.76
N VAL A 29 3.44 12.76 -7.81
CA VAL A 29 4.24 12.70 -6.58
C VAL A 29 5.74 12.47 -6.90
N ARG A 30 6.05 11.68 -7.93
CA ARG A 30 7.42 11.47 -8.40
C ARG A 30 8.06 12.70 -9.02
N SER A 31 7.27 13.63 -9.58
CA SER A 31 7.80 14.88 -10.12
C SER A 31 8.40 15.79 -9.04
N ILE A 32 8.01 15.59 -7.78
CA ILE A 32 8.57 16.28 -6.61
C ILE A 32 9.96 15.71 -6.34
N LYS A 33 10.98 16.47 -6.74
CA LYS A 33 12.40 16.14 -6.54
C LYS A 33 12.87 16.65 -5.18
N LEU A 34 13.38 15.72 -4.37
CA LEU A 34 14.10 16.00 -3.13
C LEU A 34 15.54 16.44 -3.47
N ALA A 35 15.70 17.61 -4.09
CA ALA A 35 17.00 18.13 -4.51
C ALA A 35 17.14 19.62 -4.14
N GLY A 36 18.28 20.00 -3.57
CA GLY A 36 18.59 21.38 -3.18
C GLY A 36 19.24 22.22 -4.30
N PRO A 37 19.53 23.50 -4.02
CA PRO A 37 18.58 24.61 -4.06
C PRO A 37 18.18 24.98 -5.51
N TYR A 38 16.92 25.35 -5.71
CA TYR A 38 16.42 25.94 -6.95
C TYR A 38 17.07 27.31 -7.18
N LYS A 39 18.03 27.41 -8.11
CA LYS A 39 18.36 28.70 -8.74
C LYS A 39 17.20 29.07 -9.67
N GLY A 40 16.26 29.90 -9.22
CA GLY A 40 15.24 30.41 -10.13
C GLY A 40 14.12 31.25 -9.51
N LYS A 41 14.34 32.58 -9.43
CA LYS A 41 13.41 33.72 -9.59
C LYS A 41 12.03 33.77 -8.90
N SER A 42 11.59 32.78 -8.15
CA SER A 42 10.42 32.88 -7.27
C SER A 42 10.89 32.60 -5.86
N GLY A 43 10.89 33.65 -5.05
CA GLY A 43 11.42 33.64 -3.70
C GLY A 43 10.73 32.59 -2.84
N MET A 44 11.53 31.66 -2.32
CA MET A 44 11.22 31.04 -1.04
C MET A 44 11.56 32.09 0.02
N GLN A 45 10.72 33.12 0.13
CA GLN A 45 10.84 34.18 1.13
C GLN A 45 10.08 33.86 2.42
N ASP A 46 9.20 32.86 2.39
CA ASP A 46 8.39 32.43 3.55
C ASP A 46 8.57 30.92 3.83
N SER A 47 9.79 30.39 3.79
CA SER A 47 10.04 29.11 4.44
C SER A 47 9.91 29.30 5.94
N LEU A 48 9.06 28.50 6.61
CA LEU A 48 8.86 28.52 8.07
C LEU A 48 10.15 28.37 8.89
N VAL A 49 11.26 28.00 8.25
CA VAL A 49 12.62 28.00 8.81
C VAL A 49 13.52 28.82 7.90
N ALA A 50 13.91 30.02 8.33
CA ALA A 50 14.91 30.84 7.66
C ALA A 50 16.32 30.33 8.03
N GLY A 51 17.01 29.66 7.10
CA GLY A 51 18.38 29.15 7.30
C GLY A 51 19.26 29.36 6.06
N ASP A 52 20.60 29.37 6.25
CA ASP A 52 21.58 29.51 5.16
C ASP A 52 21.37 28.39 4.12
N ALA A 53 21.65 28.65 2.84
CA ALA A 53 21.42 27.69 1.75
C ALA A 53 22.18 26.35 1.96
N ARG A 54 23.27 26.38 2.72
CA ARG A 54 24.04 25.20 3.15
C ARG A 54 23.29 24.34 4.16
N ASP A 55 22.48 24.94 5.03
CA ASP A 55 21.70 24.22 6.04
C ASP A 55 20.50 23.54 5.39
N VAL A 56 19.84 24.19 4.42
CA VAL A 56 18.76 23.57 3.62
C VAL A 56 19.25 22.29 2.92
N GLN A 57 20.43 22.33 2.33
CA GLN A 57 20.98 21.17 1.62
C GLN A 57 21.32 20.01 2.57
N LYS A 58 21.84 20.32 3.78
CA LYS A 58 22.08 19.30 4.83
C LYS A 58 20.78 18.65 5.28
N ILE A 59 19.72 19.44 5.51
CA ILE A 59 18.46 18.89 5.98
C ILE A 59 17.79 18.03 4.89
N LEU A 60 17.89 18.40 3.61
CA LEU A 60 17.42 17.56 2.51
C LEU A 60 18.14 16.21 2.43
N LEU A 61 19.45 16.19 2.72
CA LEU A 61 20.21 14.94 2.81
C LEU A 61 19.75 14.09 3.99
N ALA A 62 19.56 14.71 5.16
CA ALA A 62 19.03 14.02 6.35
C ALA A 62 17.62 13.44 6.10
N MET A 63 16.72 14.20 5.48
CA MET A 63 15.39 13.72 5.09
C MET A 63 15.45 12.47 4.20
N ARG A 64 16.39 12.46 3.25
CA ARG A 64 16.57 11.32 2.34
C ARG A 64 17.13 10.10 3.08
N GLU A 65 18.07 10.30 3.99
CA GLU A 65 18.65 9.25 4.81
C GLU A 65 17.60 8.61 5.73
N ILE A 66 16.84 9.43 6.47
CA ILE A 66 15.75 8.98 7.33
C ILE A 66 14.69 8.22 6.50
N SER A 67 14.28 8.77 5.36
CA SER A 67 13.33 8.09 4.46
C SER A 67 13.86 6.74 3.95
N SER A 68 15.17 6.64 3.66
CA SER A 68 15.80 5.37 3.28
C SER A 68 15.75 4.36 4.41
N ASN A 69 16.09 4.77 5.63
CA ASN A 69 16.08 3.89 6.81
C ASN A 69 14.66 3.38 7.11
N ILE A 70 13.65 4.25 7.03
CA ILE A 70 12.24 3.86 7.17
C ILE A 70 11.85 2.87 6.06
N ALA A 71 12.26 3.13 4.80
CA ALA A 71 11.96 2.24 3.68
C ALA A 71 12.60 0.86 3.84
N GLU A 72 13.84 0.80 4.32
CA GLU A 72 14.55 -0.45 4.57
C GLU A 72 13.91 -1.23 5.72
N GLY A 73 13.62 -0.59 6.85
CA GLY A 73 12.93 -1.21 7.99
C GLY A 73 11.55 -1.75 7.62
N ALA A 74 10.76 -0.95 6.90
CA ALA A 74 9.44 -1.32 6.40
C ALA A 74 9.51 -2.54 5.45
N ASN A 75 10.49 -2.58 4.55
CA ASN A 75 10.68 -3.74 3.67
C ASN A 75 11.13 -4.98 4.41
N ALA A 76 12.05 -4.85 5.37
CA ALA A 76 12.52 -5.96 6.17
C ALA A 76 11.37 -6.59 6.96
N PHE A 77 10.53 -5.76 7.58
CA PHE A 77 9.32 -6.19 8.29
C PHE A 77 8.36 -6.94 7.36
N LEU A 78 8.01 -6.36 6.20
CA LEU A 78 7.09 -7.02 5.25
C LEU A 78 7.61 -8.36 4.74
N ILE A 79 8.91 -8.46 4.44
CA ILE A 79 9.51 -9.72 3.98
C ILE A 79 9.39 -10.79 5.07
N ALA A 80 9.64 -10.42 6.33
CA ALA A 80 9.50 -11.33 7.46
C ALA A 80 8.04 -11.76 7.64
N GLU A 81 7.10 -10.83 7.64
CA GLU A 81 5.67 -11.09 7.80
C GLU A 81 5.13 -11.99 6.66
N TYR A 82 5.45 -11.65 5.41
CA TYR A 82 5.02 -12.41 4.24
C TYR A 82 5.59 -13.82 4.19
N LYS A 83 6.79 -14.06 4.75
CA LYS A 83 7.36 -15.40 4.86
C LYS A 83 6.47 -16.31 5.72
N TYR A 84 5.95 -15.82 6.84
CA TYR A 84 5.02 -16.59 7.68
C TYR A 84 3.66 -16.75 7.01
N MET A 85 3.17 -15.69 6.37
CA MET A 85 1.88 -15.73 5.67
C MET A 85 1.89 -16.73 4.49
N MET A 86 3.00 -16.88 3.78
CA MET A 86 3.14 -17.87 2.72
C MET A 86 3.00 -19.30 3.24
N VAL A 87 3.57 -19.61 4.42
CA VAL A 87 3.39 -20.93 5.06
C VAL A 87 1.90 -21.15 5.39
N TYR A 88 1.24 -20.13 5.94
CA TYR A 88 -0.20 -20.19 6.22
C TYR A 88 -1.02 -20.45 4.95
N VAL A 89 -0.76 -19.72 3.86
CA VAL A 89 -1.48 -19.90 2.58
C VAL A 89 -1.32 -21.32 2.05
N LEU A 90 -0.10 -21.88 2.09
CA LEU A 90 0.17 -23.23 1.62
C LEU A 90 -0.58 -24.28 2.46
N VAL A 91 -0.50 -24.19 3.79
CA VAL A 91 -1.17 -25.13 4.70
C VAL A 91 -2.69 -25.07 4.52
N PHE A 92 -3.28 -23.88 4.50
CA PHE A 92 -4.72 -23.73 4.30
C PHE A 92 -5.17 -24.18 2.90
N SER A 93 -4.36 -23.97 1.87
CA SER A 93 -4.68 -24.46 0.51
C SER A 93 -4.76 -25.98 0.45
N VAL A 94 -3.83 -26.68 1.12
CA VAL A 94 -3.82 -28.15 1.22
C VAL A 94 -5.05 -28.68 1.97
N ILE A 95 -5.61 -27.92 2.91
CA ILE A 95 -6.84 -28.28 3.63
C ILE A 95 -8.08 -27.99 2.77
N ILE A 96 -8.14 -26.84 2.09
CA ILE A 96 -9.31 -26.44 1.29
C ILE A 96 -9.53 -27.37 0.10
N TRP A 97 -8.46 -27.83 -0.55
CA TRP A 97 -8.56 -28.68 -1.73
C TRP A 97 -9.40 -29.95 -1.51
N PRO A 98 -9.10 -30.83 -0.53
CA PRO A 98 -9.89 -32.04 -0.29
C PRO A 98 -11.24 -31.76 0.41
N CYS A 99 -11.36 -30.70 1.20
CA CYS A 99 -12.57 -30.44 1.98
C CYS A 99 -13.68 -29.74 1.19
N ILE A 100 -13.33 -28.82 0.29
CA ILE A 100 -14.29 -27.98 -0.44
C ILE A 100 -14.16 -28.20 -1.94
N GLY A 101 -12.93 -28.14 -2.46
CA GLY A 101 -12.67 -28.37 -3.87
C GLY A 101 -11.56 -27.51 -4.44
N PHE A 102 -11.15 -27.87 -5.66
CA PHE A 102 -10.03 -27.24 -6.35
C PHE A 102 -10.27 -25.77 -6.69
N GLY A 103 -11.49 -25.41 -7.14
CA GLY A 103 -11.81 -24.03 -7.50
C GLY A 103 -11.78 -23.07 -6.31
N THR A 104 -12.29 -23.48 -5.15
CA THR A 104 -12.22 -22.65 -3.93
C THR A 104 -10.79 -22.45 -3.46
N MET A 105 -9.95 -23.50 -3.52
CA MET A 105 -8.52 -23.39 -3.23
C MET A 105 -7.85 -22.40 -4.18
N LEU A 106 -8.08 -22.51 -5.49
CA LEU A 106 -7.46 -21.61 -6.47
C LEU A 106 -7.87 -20.15 -6.22
N SER A 107 -9.17 -19.91 -5.97
CA SER A 107 -9.66 -18.57 -5.61
C SER A 107 -9.02 -18.05 -4.33
N PHE A 108 -8.86 -18.92 -3.32
CA PHE A 108 -8.19 -18.59 -2.05
C PHE A 108 -6.75 -18.14 -2.29
N VAL A 109 -5.96 -18.91 -3.04
CA VAL A 109 -4.57 -18.56 -3.36
C VAL A 109 -4.50 -17.24 -4.11
N VAL A 110 -5.34 -17.04 -5.12
CA VAL A 110 -5.37 -15.78 -5.90
C VAL A 110 -5.76 -14.60 -5.01
N GLY A 111 -6.75 -14.77 -4.12
CA GLY A 111 -7.15 -13.74 -3.16
C GLY A 111 -6.05 -13.39 -2.16
N SER A 112 -5.35 -14.41 -1.66
CA SER A 112 -4.21 -14.22 -0.75
C SER A 112 -3.05 -13.49 -1.41
N ILE A 113 -2.65 -13.88 -2.62
CA ILE A 113 -1.58 -13.20 -3.38
C ILE A 113 -1.99 -11.76 -3.70
N THR A 114 -3.25 -11.53 -4.08
CA THR A 114 -3.76 -10.17 -4.36
C THR A 114 -3.66 -9.30 -3.10
N SER A 115 -4.04 -9.83 -1.95
CA SER A 115 -3.98 -9.10 -0.67
C SER A 115 -2.54 -8.78 -0.25
N ILE A 116 -1.59 -9.71 -0.43
CA ILE A 116 -0.15 -9.46 -0.22
C ILE A 116 0.36 -8.35 -1.16
N ALA A 117 0.02 -8.43 -2.45
CA ALA A 117 0.42 -7.43 -3.44
C ALA A 117 -0.14 -6.03 -3.10
N CYS A 118 -1.40 -5.95 -2.69
CA CYS A 118 -2.04 -4.73 -2.21
C CYS A 118 -1.29 -4.12 -1.00
N GLY A 119 -0.95 -4.94 -0.01
CA GLY A 119 -0.18 -4.49 1.16
C GLY A 119 1.19 -3.94 0.78
N TYR A 120 1.91 -4.64 -0.10
CA TYR A 120 3.24 -4.24 -0.55
C TYR A 120 3.21 -2.92 -1.34
N ILE A 121 2.30 -2.79 -2.31
CA ILE A 121 2.14 -1.57 -3.12
C ILE A 121 1.75 -0.39 -2.22
N GLY A 122 0.83 -0.61 -1.28
CA GLY A 122 0.39 0.41 -0.33
C GLY A 122 1.56 0.92 0.52
N MET A 123 2.34 0.02 1.12
CA MET A 123 3.49 0.41 1.94
C MET A 123 4.57 1.14 1.15
N LYS A 124 4.92 0.65 -0.05
CA LYS A 124 5.89 1.32 -0.93
C LYS A 124 5.45 2.74 -1.29
N THR A 125 4.16 2.92 -1.57
CA THR A 125 3.60 4.24 -1.89
C THR A 125 3.63 5.15 -0.66
N ALA A 126 3.22 4.66 0.52
CA ALA A 126 3.21 5.43 1.75
C ALA A 126 4.61 5.94 2.15
N VAL A 127 5.61 5.06 2.13
CA VAL A 127 7.00 5.44 2.44
C VAL A 127 7.61 6.33 1.36
N TYR A 128 7.14 6.26 0.13
CA TYR A 128 7.58 7.17 -0.92
C TYR A 128 6.97 8.58 -0.78
N CYS A 129 5.73 8.67 -0.28
CA CYS A 129 5.01 9.92 -0.10
C CYS A 129 5.42 10.67 1.17
N ASN A 130 5.74 9.99 2.27
CA ASN A 130 5.96 10.61 3.58
C ASN A 130 6.99 11.76 3.56
N VAL A 131 8.16 11.56 2.96
CA VAL A 131 9.26 12.53 2.89
C VAL A 131 8.92 13.69 1.95
N ARG A 132 8.10 13.45 0.93
CA ARG A 132 7.65 14.49 -0.01
C ARG A 132 6.58 15.36 0.62
N THR A 133 5.69 14.77 1.41
CA THR A 133 4.74 15.52 2.23
C THR A 133 5.49 16.43 3.20
N ALA A 134 6.48 15.91 3.93
CA ALA A 134 7.29 16.72 4.83
C ALA A 134 8.02 17.86 4.11
N HIS A 135 8.59 17.58 2.93
CA HIS A 135 9.25 18.58 2.09
C HIS A 135 8.29 19.67 1.58
N GLU A 136 7.08 19.34 1.14
CA GLU A 136 6.12 20.34 0.66
C GLU A 136 5.49 21.14 1.80
N CYS A 137 5.32 20.55 2.99
CA CYS A 137 4.88 21.26 4.20
C CYS A 137 5.84 22.39 4.60
N TRP A 138 7.13 22.31 4.23
CA TRP A 138 8.06 23.42 4.43
C TRP A 138 7.78 24.66 3.59
N LYS A 139 7.15 24.48 2.43
CA LYS A 139 6.75 25.58 1.56
C LYS A 139 5.40 26.13 2.02
N ASN A 140 4.39 25.27 2.00
CA ASN A 140 3.02 25.61 2.40
C ASN A 140 2.33 24.36 2.96
N LEU A 141 1.48 24.56 3.96
CA LEU A 141 0.64 23.49 4.50
C LEU A 141 -0.31 22.90 3.43
N SER A 142 -0.86 23.75 2.55
CA SER A 142 -1.75 23.30 1.47
C SER A 142 -1.04 22.36 0.50
N ASP A 143 0.20 22.67 0.13
CA ASP A 143 0.97 21.87 -0.82
C ASP A 143 1.32 20.50 -0.22
N GLY A 144 1.70 20.47 1.06
CA GLY A 144 1.92 19.23 1.80
C GLY A 144 0.67 18.37 1.91
N TYR A 145 -0.47 18.97 2.24
CA TYR A 145 -1.76 18.28 2.28
C TYR A 145 -2.14 17.67 0.93
N ASP A 146 -1.95 18.40 -0.17
CA ASP A 146 -2.21 17.90 -1.53
C ASP A 146 -1.37 16.67 -1.86
N VAL A 147 -0.08 16.66 -1.49
CA VAL A 147 0.79 15.49 -1.69
C VAL A 147 0.33 14.29 -0.86
N ALA A 148 -0.05 14.50 0.40
CA ALA A 148 -0.55 13.44 1.27
C ALA A 148 -1.86 12.84 0.72
N LEU A 149 -2.79 13.69 0.28
CA LEU A 149 -4.08 13.27 -0.28
C LEU A 149 -3.88 12.48 -1.59
N ARG A 150 -2.99 12.95 -2.47
CA ARG A 150 -2.65 12.23 -3.71
C ARG A 150 -1.98 10.90 -3.40
N GLY A 151 -1.07 10.85 -2.42
CA GLY A 151 -0.45 9.59 -1.97
C GLY A 151 -1.48 8.57 -1.49
N GLY A 152 -2.45 9.00 -0.67
CA GLY A 152 -3.56 8.16 -0.23
C GLY A 152 -4.48 7.72 -1.39
N SER A 153 -4.72 8.62 -2.35
CA SER A 153 -5.48 8.34 -3.58
C SER A 153 -4.82 7.26 -4.43
N VAL A 154 -3.50 7.30 -4.61
CA VAL A 154 -2.73 6.25 -5.32
C VAL A 154 -2.98 4.89 -4.67
N MET A 155 -2.83 4.80 -3.35
CA MET A 155 -3.09 3.56 -2.62
C MET A 155 -4.54 3.09 -2.80
N GLY A 156 -5.52 3.97 -2.57
CA GLY A 156 -6.95 3.61 -2.68
C GLY A 156 -7.34 3.11 -4.06
N PHE A 157 -7.04 3.88 -5.11
CA PHE A 157 -7.41 3.52 -6.48
C PHE A 157 -6.63 2.31 -6.99
N ALA A 158 -5.33 2.17 -6.67
CA ALA A 158 -4.56 1.00 -7.09
C ALA A 158 -5.08 -0.29 -6.45
N LEU A 159 -5.33 -0.28 -5.14
CA LEU A 159 -5.74 -1.47 -4.39
C LEU A 159 -7.15 -1.94 -4.79
N VAL A 160 -8.11 -1.01 -4.88
CA VAL A 160 -9.48 -1.34 -5.31
C VAL A 160 -9.48 -1.86 -6.74
N SER A 161 -8.73 -1.21 -7.62
CA SER A 161 -8.66 -1.61 -9.03
C SER A 161 -8.01 -2.99 -9.20
N LEU A 162 -6.92 -3.28 -8.48
CA LEU A 162 -6.28 -4.60 -8.51
C LEU A 162 -7.25 -5.68 -8.01
N ALA A 163 -7.95 -5.42 -6.91
CA ALA A 163 -8.89 -6.38 -6.30
C ALA A 163 -10.09 -6.69 -7.20
N VAL A 164 -10.69 -5.67 -7.83
CA VAL A 164 -11.82 -5.84 -8.75
C VAL A 164 -11.37 -6.48 -10.05
N LEU A 165 -10.21 -6.10 -10.58
CA LEU A 165 -9.68 -6.69 -11.81
C LEU A 165 -9.40 -8.18 -11.65
N ASN A 166 -8.73 -8.59 -10.57
CA ASN A 166 -8.46 -10.01 -10.30
C ASN A 166 -9.76 -10.81 -10.08
N LEU A 167 -10.75 -10.22 -9.41
CA LEU A 167 -12.06 -10.84 -9.25
C LEU A 167 -12.77 -11.02 -10.61
N ALA A 168 -12.76 -10.00 -11.46
CA ALA A 168 -13.38 -10.06 -12.79
C ALA A 168 -12.70 -11.11 -13.69
N ILE A 169 -11.37 -11.24 -13.61
CA ILE A 169 -10.60 -12.27 -14.30
C ILE A 169 -11.01 -13.66 -13.79
N LEU A 170 -11.08 -13.88 -12.47
CA LEU A 170 -11.50 -15.15 -11.88
C LEU A 170 -12.92 -15.56 -12.32
N VAL A 171 -13.86 -14.62 -12.28
CA VAL A 171 -15.24 -14.85 -12.74
C VAL A 171 -15.26 -15.26 -14.21
N THR A 172 -14.47 -14.59 -15.05
CA THR A 172 -14.41 -14.91 -16.49
C THR A 172 -13.82 -16.30 -16.74
N ILE A 173 -12.78 -16.69 -15.99
CA ILE A 173 -12.17 -18.02 -16.09
C ILE A 173 -13.15 -19.11 -15.66
N TYR A 174 -13.85 -18.95 -14.54
CA TYR A 174 -14.78 -19.97 -14.04
C TYR A 174 -16.09 -20.05 -14.84
N ASN A 175 -16.45 -18.97 -15.54
CA ASN A 175 -17.60 -18.96 -16.44
C ASN A 175 -17.31 -19.68 -17.78
N VAL A 176 -16.07 -20.11 -18.04
CA VAL A 176 -15.76 -20.95 -19.21
C VAL A 176 -16.46 -22.31 -19.03
N PRO A 177 -17.23 -22.79 -20.04
CA PRO A 177 -18.01 -24.03 -19.92
C PRO A 177 -17.21 -25.25 -19.45
N SER A 178 -15.91 -25.30 -19.76
CA SER A 178 -15.01 -26.38 -19.36
C SER A 178 -14.78 -26.53 -17.85
N PHE A 179 -15.03 -25.50 -17.03
CA PHE A 179 -14.79 -25.56 -15.58
C PHE A 179 -16.00 -26.05 -14.78
N TYR A 180 -17.17 -25.45 -15.00
CA TYR A 180 -18.37 -25.73 -14.21
C TYR A 180 -19.61 -26.09 -15.04
N ASN A 181 -19.47 -26.33 -16.35
CA ASN A 181 -20.57 -26.74 -17.25
C ASN A 181 -21.85 -25.87 -17.14
N GLY A 182 -21.71 -24.58 -16.79
CA GLY A 182 -22.83 -23.65 -16.64
C GLY A 182 -23.54 -23.68 -15.29
N ASP A 183 -23.04 -24.42 -14.29
CA ASP A 183 -23.55 -24.36 -12.92
C ASP A 183 -23.06 -23.08 -12.22
N LEU A 184 -23.92 -22.06 -12.21
CA LEU A 184 -23.64 -20.78 -11.55
C LEU A 184 -23.44 -20.93 -10.04
N ARG A 185 -24.09 -21.91 -9.39
CA ARG A 185 -23.99 -22.06 -7.94
C ARG A 185 -22.58 -22.52 -7.55
N ALA A 186 -22.09 -23.57 -8.21
CA ALA A 186 -20.74 -24.07 -7.99
C ALA A 186 -19.66 -23.00 -8.30
N LEU A 187 -19.88 -22.18 -9.34
CA LEU A 187 -19.00 -21.06 -9.67
C LEU A 187 -18.89 -20.04 -8.54
N TYR A 188 -20.02 -19.55 -8.02
CA TYR A 188 -20.01 -18.55 -6.95
C TYR A 188 -19.53 -19.13 -5.62
N GLU A 189 -19.84 -20.39 -5.32
CA GLU A 189 -19.27 -21.10 -4.17
C GLU A 189 -17.74 -21.16 -4.26
N ALA A 190 -17.18 -21.47 -5.43
CA ALA A 190 -15.73 -21.42 -5.65
C ALA A 190 -15.14 -20.00 -5.52
N LEU A 191 -15.90 -18.97 -5.91
CA LEU A 191 -15.47 -17.57 -5.82
C LEU A 191 -15.40 -17.06 -4.37
N THR A 192 -16.20 -17.63 -3.46
CA THR A 192 -16.12 -17.26 -2.02
C THR A 192 -14.73 -17.45 -1.44
N GLY A 193 -13.94 -18.39 -1.99
CA GLY A 193 -12.53 -18.59 -1.64
C GLY A 193 -11.68 -17.34 -1.82
N TYR A 194 -11.97 -16.49 -2.81
CA TYR A 194 -11.22 -15.24 -3.04
C TYR A 194 -11.37 -14.27 -1.88
N GLY A 195 -12.61 -14.10 -1.39
CA GLY A 195 -12.89 -13.29 -0.21
C GLY A 195 -12.22 -13.88 1.04
N LEU A 196 -12.29 -15.20 1.22
CA LEU A 196 -11.64 -15.89 2.33
C LEU A 196 -10.13 -15.64 2.34
N GLY A 197 -9.45 -15.87 1.21
CA GLY A 197 -8.01 -15.71 1.10
C GLY A 197 -7.54 -14.28 1.30
N GLY A 198 -8.26 -13.30 0.73
CA GLY A 198 -7.94 -11.89 0.91
C GLY A 198 -8.09 -11.42 2.36
N SER A 199 -9.16 -11.84 3.02
CA SER A 199 -9.49 -11.47 4.41
C SER A 199 -8.52 -12.09 5.42
N SER A 200 -8.16 -13.37 5.25
CA SER A 200 -7.21 -14.04 6.13
C SER A 200 -5.84 -13.36 6.11
N ILE A 201 -5.35 -12.99 4.94
CA ILE A 201 -4.09 -12.27 4.78
C ILE A 201 -4.17 -10.86 5.36
N ALA A 202 -5.28 -10.16 5.13
CA ALA A 202 -5.51 -8.84 5.71
C ALA A 202 -5.54 -8.87 7.25
N LEU A 203 -6.07 -9.95 7.85
CA LEU A 203 -6.07 -10.13 9.30
C LEU A 203 -4.64 -10.20 9.85
N PHE A 204 -3.80 -11.07 9.28
CA PHE A 204 -2.41 -11.19 9.72
C PHE A 204 -1.64 -9.88 9.53
N GLY A 205 -1.76 -9.23 8.38
CA GLY A 205 -1.07 -7.96 8.11
C GLY A 205 -1.50 -6.82 9.05
N ARG A 206 -2.78 -6.75 9.42
CA ARG A 206 -3.27 -5.72 10.36
C ARG A 206 -2.87 -6.02 11.80
N VAL A 207 -2.91 -7.28 12.23
CA VAL A 207 -2.54 -7.68 13.58
C VAL A 207 -1.02 -7.61 13.76
N GLY A 208 -0.24 -8.21 12.85
CA GLY A 208 1.22 -8.18 12.87
C GLY A 208 1.77 -6.77 12.76
N GLY A 209 1.36 -6.02 11.74
CA GLY A 209 1.72 -4.61 11.58
C GLY A 209 1.23 -3.72 12.73
N GLY A 210 0.06 -3.99 13.29
CA GLY A 210 -0.49 -3.24 14.43
C GLY A 210 0.31 -3.45 15.71
N ILE A 211 0.71 -4.70 16.00
CA ILE A 211 1.58 -5.02 17.13
C ILE A 211 2.95 -4.36 16.95
N TYR A 212 3.54 -4.46 15.76
CA TYR A 212 4.85 -3.87 15.45
C TYR A 212 4.86 -2.36 15.68
N THR A 213 3.91 -1.65 15.08
CA THR A 213 3.85 -0.18 15.17
C THR A 213 3.48 0.29 16.57
N LYS A 214 2.56 -0.39 17.27
CA LYS A 214 2.15 0.04 18.61
C LYS A 214 3.18 -0.26 19.69
N ALA A 215 3.94 -1.36 19.56
CA ALA A 215 5.04 -1.64 20.48
C ALA A 215 6.14 -0.57 20.39
N ALA A 216 6.48 -0.14 19.16
CA ALA A 216 7.43 0.95 18.92
C ALA A 216 6.92 2.29 19.47
N ASP A 217 5.70 2.68 19.07
CA ASP A 217 5.02 3.92 19.48
C ASP A 217 4.98 4.08 21.02
N VAL A 218 4.47 3.06 21.73
CA VAL A 218 4.38 3.10 23.20
C VAL A 218 5.76 3.06 23.87
N GLY A 219 6.71 2.31 23.32
CA GLY A 219 8.08 2.21 23.86
C GLY A 219 8.85 3.52 23.72
N ALA A 220 8.80 4.14 22.54
CA ALA A 220 9.43 5.41 22.24
C ALA A 220 8.84 6.54 23.09
N ASP A 221 7.51 6.61 23.17
CA ASP A 221 6.84 7.66 23.94
C ASP A 221 7.09 7.56 25.45
N LEU A 222 7.00 6.36 26.03
CA LEU A 222 7.21 6.18 27.47
C LEU A 222 8.66 6.46 27.87
N SER A 223 9.62 5.94 27.12
CA SER A 223 11.04 6.17 27.44
C SER A 223 11.45 7.63 27.16
N GLY A 224 11.20 8.13 25.95
CA GLY A 224 11.63 9.46 25.54
C GLY A 224 10.95 10.59 26.31
N LYS A 225 9.61 10.63 26.28
CA LYS A 225 8.86 11.76 26.85
C LYS A 225 8.80 11.70 28.37
N ASN A 226 8.57 10.52 28.95
CA ASN A 226 8.27 10.42 30.38
C ASN A 226 9.53 10.26 31.25
N GLU A 227 10.54 9.50 30.80
CA GLU A 227 11.77 9.31 31.59
C GLU A 227 12.82 10.39 31.31
N TYR A 228 13.01 10.75 30.04
CA TYR A 228 14.08 11.67 29.63
C TYR A 228 13.60 13.08 29.26
N GLY A 229 12.28 13.33 29.24
CA GLY A 229 11.71 14.63 28.90
C GLY A 229 12.04 15.11 27.49
N LEU A 230 12.25 14.19 26.55
CA LEU A 230 12.52 14.49 25.15
C LEU A 230 11.22 14.87 24.41
N ASP A 231 11.38 15.64 23.33
CA ASP A 231 10.28 15.94 22.41
C ASP A 231 9.84 14.67 21.65
N GLU A 232 8.62 14.70 21.10
CA GLU A 232 8.09 13.62 20.26
C GLU A 232 8.91 13.46 18.97
N ASP A 233 9.18 12.21 18.58
CA ASP A 233 10.02 11.85 17.43
C ASP A 233 11.47 12.42 17.48
N ASP A 234 12.02 12.64 18.68
CA ASP A 234 13.40 13.13 18.84
C ASP A 234 14.42 12.11 18.30
N PRO A 235 15.38 12.51 17.44
CA PRO A 235 16.35 11.61 16.82
C PRO A 235 17.31 10.94 17.81
N ARG A 236 17.35 11.38 19.07
CA ARG A 236 18.13 10.74 20.14
C ARG A 236 17.41 9.53 20.74
N ASN A 237 16.12 9.38 20.50
CA ASN A 237 15.34 8.25 20.94
C ASN A 237 15.56 7.06 19.99
N PRO A 238 16.06 5.90 20.48
CA PRO A 238 16.26 4.73 19.63
C PRO A 238 14.97 3.92 19.37
N GLY A 239 13.86 4.26 20.04
CA GLY A 239 12.58 3.56 19.98
C GLY A 239 11.82 3.73 18.68
#